data_AF-A0A965Z1V5-F1
#
_entry.id   AF-A0A965Z1V5-F1
#
_cell.length_a   1.000
_cell.length_b   1.000
_cell.length_c   1.000
_cell.angle_alpha   90.00
_cell.angle_beta   90.00
_cell.angle_gamma   90.00
#
_symmetry.space_group_name_H-M   'P 1'
#
loop_
_entity.id
_entity.type
_entity.pdbx_description
1 polymer ?
#
loop_
_entity_poly.entity_id
_entity_poly.type
_entity_poly.pdbx_seq_one_letter_code
_entity_poly.pdbx_strand_id
1 'polypeptide(L)' 'MNRIEIDRQSGCCFGVAKAITRAEEELKKDGTLYCLGDIVHNSIEV' A
#
# COMPACT_ATOMS: atom_id res chain seq x y z
N MET A 1 -18.07 -9.61 26.07
CA MET A 1 -17.22 -9.45 24.86
C MET A 1 -17.95 -8.47 23.97
N ASN A 2 -17.35 -7.34 23.64
CA ASN A 2 -18.02 -6.33 22.80
C ASN A 2 -17.86 -6.71 21.33
N ARG A 3 -18.90 -6.47 20.53
CA ARG A 3 -18.85 -6.62 19.07
C ARG A 3 -18.08 -5.43 18.51
N ILE A 4 -16.93 -5.70 17.88
CA ILE A 4 -16.14 -4.71 17.15
C ILE A 4 -16.52 -4.84 15.67
N GLU A 5 -16.81 -3.72 15.01
CA GLU A 5 -17.08 -3.66 13.58
C GLU A 5 -16.05 -2.75 12.91
N ILE A 6 -15.58 -3.13 11.72
CA ILE A 6 -14.71 -2.31 10.87
C ILE A 6 -15.57 -1.83 9.71
N ASP A 7 -15.55 -0.52 9.48
CA ASP A 7 -16.25 0.08 8.35
C ASP A 7 -15.63 -0.38 7.02
N ARG A 8 -16.47 -0.74 6.05
CA ARG A 8 -16.04 -1.34 4.78
C ARG A 8 -15.26 -0.38 3.87
N GLN A 9 -15.35 0.92 4.11
CA GLN A 9 -14.61 1.95 3.38
C GLN A 9 -13.29 2.32 4.10
N SER A 10 -12.99 1.69 5.24
CA SER A 10 -11.74 1.91 5.96
C SER A 10 -10.55 1.25 5.25
N GLY A 11 -9.39 1.94 5.25
CA GLY A 11 -8.13 1.42 4.72
C GLY A 11 -7.59 2.22 3.53
N CYS A 12 -6.71 1.59 2.75
CA CYS A 12 -6.10 2.22 1.58
C CYS A 12 -7.14 2.45 0.48
N CYS A 13 -7.14 3.65 -0.10
CA CYS A 13 -7.95 3.91 -1.29
C CYS A 13 -7.44 3.08 -2.48
N PHE A 14 -8.29 2.93 -3.50
CA PHE A 14 -7.93 2.20 -4.73
C PHE A 14 -6.61 2.69 -5.37
N GLY A 15 -6.35 3.99 -5.35
CA GLY A 15 -5.12 4.58 -5.90
C GLY A 15 -3.87 4.11 -5.15
N VAL A 16 -3.92 4.13 -3.82
CA VAL A 16 -2.83 3.68 -2.95
C VAL A 16 -2.60 2.18 -3.11
N ALA A 17 -3.66 1.37 -3.03
CA ALA A 17 -3.55 -0.08 -3.19
C ALA A 17 -2.92 -0.46 -4.54
N LYS A 18 -3.35 0.20 -5.62
CA LYS A 18 -2.80 -0.02 -6.96
C LYS A 18 -1.33 0.40 -7.09
N ALA A 19 -0.93 1.51 -6.45
CA ALA A 19 0.46 1.96 -6.46
C ALA A 19 1.37 0.93 -5.77
N ILE A 20 0.98 0.45 -4.59
CA ILE A 20 1.72 -0.57 -3.84
C ILE A 20 1.83 -1.87 -4.65
N THR A 21 0.71 -2.40 -5.16
CA THR A 21 0.72 -3.65 -5.95
C THR A 21 1.65 -3.56 -7.15
N ARG A 22 1.64 -2.43 -7.87
CA ARG A 22 2.54 -2.25 -9.03
C ARG A 22 4.01 -2.19 -8.63
N ALA A 23 4.32 -1.51 -7.52
CA ALA A 23 5.68 -1.46 -7.02
C ALA A 23 6.19 -2.86 -6.64
N GLU A 24 5.38 -3.67 -5.96
CA GLU A 24 5.72 -5.05 -5.62
C GLU A 24 5.90 -5.95 -6.86
N GLU A 25 5.05 -5.78 -7.88
CA GLU A 25 5.13 -6.53 -9.13
C GLU A 25 6.42 -6.22 -9.91
N GLU A 26 6.80 -4.94 -10.03
CA GLU A 26 8.03 -4.53 -10.71
C GLU A 26 9.27 -4.94 -9.90
N LEU A 27 9.24 -4.81 -8.57
CA LEU A 27 10.33 -5.25 -7.72
C LEU A 27 10.58 -6.76 -7.83
N LYS A 28 9.52 -7.57 -7.98
CA LYS A 28 9.65 -9.03 -8.20
C LYS A 28 10.27 -9.39 -9.55
N LYS A 29 10.14 -8.53 -10.57
CA LYS A 29 10.69 -8.78 -11.92
C LYS A 29 12.15 -8.38 -12.01
N ASP A 30 12.47 -7.15 -11.60
CA ASP A 30 13.77 -6.52 -11.88
C ASP A 30 14.69 -6.44 -10.65
N GLY A 31 14.21 -6.84 -9.47
CA GLY A 31 14.99 -6.96 -8.23
C GLY A 31 15.41 -5.64 -7.58
N THR A 32 15.29 -4.50 -8.26
CA THR A 32 15.51 -3.16 -7.72
C THR A 32 14.53 -2.17 -8.33
N LEU A 33 13.87 -1.40 -7.46
CA LEU A 33 12.91 -0.36 -7.84
C LEU A 33 13.26 0.94 -7.10
N TYR A 34 13.21 2.07 -7.81
CA TYR A 34 13.37 3.39 -7.22
C TYR A 34 12.05 4.18 -7.32
N CYS A 35 11.67 4.82 -6.22
CA CYS A 35 10.50 5.68 -6.15
C CYS A 35 10.89 7.15 -6.25
N LEU A 36 10.03 7.97 -6.87
CA LEU A 36 10.17 9.41 -6.85
C LEU A 36 9.50 9.96 -5.59
N GLY A 37 10.24 9.93 -4.47
CA GLY A 37 9.71 10.24 -3.13
C GLY A 37 8.95 9.05 -2.52
N ASP A 38 8.17 9.33 -1.48
CA ASP A 38 7.43 8.31 -0.75
C ASP A 38 6.25 7.80 -1.60
N ILE A 39 6.11 6.47 -1.70
CA ILE A 39 4.99 5.84 -2.40
C ILE A 39 3.65 6.08 -1.69
N VAL A 40 3.69 6.16 -0.36
CA VAL A 40 2.59 6.53 0.53
C VAL A 40 3.13 7.26 1.76
N HIS A 41 2.36 8.17 2.34
CA HIS A 41 2.68 8.80 3.62
C HIS A 41 2.21 7.92 4.79
N ASN A 42 2.80 6.74 4.93
CA ASN A 42 2.60 5.86 6.07
C ASN A 42 3.96 5.31 6.47
N SER A 43 4.55 5.83 7.53
CA SER A 43 5.91 5.49 7.97
C SER A 43 6.12 4.03 8.37
N ILE A 44 5.05 3.22 8.47
CA ILE A 44 5.13 1.77 8.72
C ILE A 44 5.16 0.98 7.38
N GLU A 45 4.55 1.53 6.33
CA GLU A 45 4.41 0.89 5.00
C GLU A 45 5.57 1.26 4.04
N VAL A 46 6.53 2.06 4.51
CA VAL A 46 7.70 2.53 3.75
C VAL A 46 8.91 1.64 4.04
#